data_AF-A0A819TC50-F1
#
_entry.id   AF-A0A819TC50-F1
#
_cell.length_a   1.000
_cell.length_b   1.000
_cell.length_c   1.000
_cell.angle_alpha   90.00
_cell.angle_beta   90.00
_cell.angle_gamma   90.00
#
_symmetry.space_group_name_H-M   'P 1'
#
loop_
_entity.id
_entity.type
_entity.pdbx_description
1 polymer ?
#
loop_
_entity_poly.entity_id
_entity_poly.type
_entity_poly.pdbx_seq_one_letter_code
_entity_poly.pdbx_strand_id
1 'polypeptide(L)'
;FVDQPVGTGFSTIDTDSFIHELDEMANQFLSFLDQYIKIFPELLENDVYLAGESYAGQYIPYIAKAILEQRSTLKLRGLLIGNGWIDPATAYKSYLPFAVANNLVVKNSALYDRINIQVKQCEQVLSKQVHVSEEAFYPILWEILMNGAMNNHHQIPIILYSGKYDMICNHWATEAMIDGMTWNGRTGFDFGNGTFSPKELWIVDGESAGLIRSARNLTYILFYSASHMVPYNYARRSLVMLHQFIQLDLISFPDTTTRKNTEESTRSTRHVAFIILIVIIVILALTGLIRFFVHKRDPTRLPTPLSIFRVLRSKIRNVEQQQWAMYSRLNDSNVDLDVVDSETFV
;
A
#
# COMPACT_ATOMS: atom_id res chain seq x y z
N PHE A 1 -4.06 -0.69 19.46
CA PHE A 1 -4.97 0.21 18.73
C PHE A 1 -5.56 1.18 19.74
N VAL A 2 -5.61 2.45 19.39
CA VAL A 2 -6.09 3.52 20.27
C VAL A 2 -7.10 4.33 19.47
N ASP A 3 -8.33 4.40 19.95
CA ASP A 3 -9.33 5.31 19.40
C ASP A 3 -8.97 6.72 19.86
N GLN A 4 -8.65 7.60 18.92
CA GLN A 4 -8.25 8.98 19.17
C GLN A 4 -8.58 9.85 17.95
N PRO A 5 -8.79 11.15 18.11
CA PRO A 5 -8.88 11.88 19.37
C PRO A 5 -10.20 11.63 20.11
N VAL A 6 -10.42 12.33 21.22
CA VAL A 6 -11.70 12.33 21.92
C VAL A 6 -12.86 12.62 20.94
N GLY A 7 -13.95 11.87 21.06
CA GLY A 7 -15.05 11.82 20.09
C GLY A 7 -14.96 10.69 19.06
N THR A 8 -13.80 10.04 18.92
CA THR A 8 -13.60 8.94 17.97
C THR A 8 -13.97 7.61 18.60
N GLY A 9 -14.87 6.86 17.96
CA GLY A 9 -15.17 5.47 18.33
C GLY A 9 -15.62 5.33 19.79
N PHE A 10 -14.84 4.58 20.57
CA PHE A 10 -15.10 4.36 22.00
C PHE A 10 -14.49 5.42 22.93
N SER A 11 -13.73 6.37 22.40
CA SER A 11 -13.17 7.49 23.17
C SER A 11 -14.19 8.61 23.29
N THR A 12 -15.16 8.46 24.20
CA THR A 12 -16.28 9.39 24.37
C THR A 12 -15.98 10.52 25.35
N ILE A 13 -16.73 11.62 25.23
CA ILE A 13 -16.75 12.74 26.18
C ILE A 13 -18.21 13.15 26.40
N ASP A 14 -18.53 13.58 27.62
CA ASP A 14 -19.90 13.99 27.98
C ASP A 14 -20.23 15.44 27.58
N THR A 15 -19.26 16.16 27.00
CA THR A 15 -19.35 17.56 26.57
C THR A 15 -18.98 17.71 25.10
N ASP A 16 -19.34 18.84 24.47
CA ASP A 16 -18.93 19.17 23.10
C ASP A 16 -17.48 19.73 23.02
N SER A 17 -16.64 19.38 23.99
CA SER A 17 -15.25 19.87 24.09
C SER A 17 -14.30 19.02 23.23
N PHE A 18 -14.55 18.97 21.93
CA PHE A 18 -13.66 18.32 20.97
C PHE A 18 -12.39 19.15 20.76
N ILE A 19 -11.30 18.48 20.42
CA ILE A 19 -10.04 19.15 20.12
C ILE A 19 -10.07 19.74 18.72
N HIS A 20 -9.36 20.85 18.54
CA HIS A 20 -9.28 21.56 17.26
C HIS A 20 -7.84 21.71 16.74
N GLU A 21 -6.84 21.33 17.53
CA GLU A 21 -5.42 21.52 17.21
C GLU A 21 -4.60 20.23 17.38
N LEU A 22 -3.62 20.02 16.51
CA LEU A 22 -2.78 18.81 16.50
C LEU A 22 -1.83 18.72 17.70
N ASP A 23 -1.38 19.85 18.24
CA ASP A 23 -0.58 19.87 19.47
C ASP A 23 -1.40 19.45 20.69
N GLU A 24 -2.66 19.88 20.77
CA GLU A 24 -3.59 19.43 21.81
C GLU A 24 -3.85 17.93 21.71
N MET A 25 -4.09 17.43 20.49
CA MET A 25 -4.22 16.00 20.19
C MET A 25 -3.02 15.21 20.72
N ALA A 26 -1.80 15.64 20.38
CA ALA A 26 -0.58 14.96 20.79
C ALA A 26 -0.41 14.96 22.32
N ASN A 27 -0.71 16.08 22.99
CA ASN A 27 -0.64 16.18 24.45
C ASN A 27 -1.67 15.28 25.15
N GLN A 28 -2.89 15.15 24.61
CA GLN A 28 -3.87 14.17 25.12
C GLN A 28 -3.39 12.74 24.89
N PHE A 29 -2.77 12.44 23.75
CA PHE A 29 -2.19 11.12 23.48
C PHE A 29 -1.06 10.77 24.46
N LEU A 30 -0.19 11.72 24.79
CA LEU A 30 0.84 11.56 25.82
C LEU A 30 0.22 11.29 27.20
N SER A 31 -0.85 12.00 27.54
CA SER A 31 -1.58 11.77 28.79
C SER A 31 -2.15 10.35 28.84
N PHE A 32 -2.70 9.85 27.73
CA PHE A 32 -3.10 8.45 27.60
C PHE A 32 -1.92 7.49 27.82
N LEU A 33 -0.77 7.73 27.16
CA LEU A 33 0.43 6.89 27.32
C LEU A 33 0.91 6.84 28.77
N ASP A 34 0.91 7.99 29.47
CA ASP A 34 1.31 8.06 30.88
C ASP A 34 0.41 7.17 31.76
N GLN A 35 -0.90 7.17 31.51
CA GLN A 35 -1.83 6.31 32.26
C GLN A 35 -1.71 4.84 31.85
N TYR A 36 -1.54 4.57 30.56
CA TYR A 36 -1.35 3.22 30.02
C TYR A 36 -0.11 2.55 30.64
N ILE A 37 0.99 3.28 30.74
CA ILE A 37 2.24 2.81 31.36
C ILE A 37 2.09 2.59 32.86
N LYS A 38 1.31 3.41 33.58
CA LYS A 38 1.04 3.17 35.00
C LYS A 38 0.31 1.85 35.22
N ILE A 39 -0.53 1.44 34.29
CA ILE A 39 -1.27 0.17 34.33
C ILE A 39 -0.37 -0.99 33.91
N PHE A 40 0.48 -0.79 32.89
CA PHE A 40 1.37 -1.80 32.31
C PHE A 40 2.85 -1.37 32.40
N PRO A 41 3.41 -1.25 33.62
CA PRO A 41 4.77 -0.71 33.81
C PRO A 41 5.85 -1.57 33.15
N GLU A 42 5.61 -2.86 32.95
CA GLU A 42 6.50 -3.78 32.25
C GLU A 42 6.77 -3.37 30.79
N LEU A 43 5.88 -2.59 30.17
CA LEU A 43 6.02 -2.14 28.79
C LEU A 43 7.00 -0.97 28.63
N LEU A 44 7.44 -0.32 29.71
CA LEU A 44 8.46 0.74 29.65
C LEU A 44 9.79 0.26 29.09
N GLU A 45 10.09 -1.03 29.25
CA GLU A 45 11.32 -1.60 28.74
C GLU A 45 11.28 -1.84 27.23
N ASN A 46 10.09 -1.87 26.64
CA ASN A 46 9.91 -2.16 25.22
C ASN A 46 10.21 -0.96 24.34
N ASP A 47 10.62 -1.28 23.11
CA ASP A 47 10.72 -0.31 22.03
C ASP A 47 9.32 0.12 21.55
N VAL A 48 9.14 1.42 21.35
CA VAL A 48 7.88 2.02 20.91
C VAL A 48 7.94 2.30 19.41
N TYR A 49 6.94 1.82 18.68
CA TYR A 49 6.73 2.13 17.27
C TYR A 49 5.36 2.76 17.08
N LEU A 50 5.28 3.82 16.29
CA LEU A 50 4.02 4.46 15.93
C LEU A 50 3.66 4.10 14.49
N ALA A 51 2.47 3.53 14.29
CA ALA A 51 2.00 3.13 12.98
C ALA A 51 0.54 3.56 12.77
N GLY A 52 0.21 3.95 11.54
CA GLY A 52 -1.12 4.41 11.18
C GLY A 52 -1.21 4.76 9.70
N GLU A 53 -2.40 5.16 9.26
CA GLU A 53 -2.68 5.47 7.86
C GLU A 53 -3.47 6.76 7.68
N SER A 54 -3.50 7.29 6.45
CA SER A 54 -4.32 8.44 6.09
C SER A 54 -3.96 9.70 6.89
N TYR A 55 -4.91 10.30 7.61
CA TYR A 55 -4.69 11.46 8.47
C TYR A 55 -3.73 11.18 9.64
N ALA A 56 -3.42 9.91 9.94
CA ALA A 56 -2.30 9.59 10.84
C ALA A 56 -0.95 10.06 10.30
N GLY A 57 -0.85 10.43 9.02
CA GLY A 57 0.27 11.19 8.47
C GLY A 57 0.48 12.55 9.13
N GLN A 58 -0.56 13.13 9.73
CA GLN A 58 -0.47 14.29 10.64
C GLN A 58 -0.25 13.85 12.08
N TYR A 59 -1.04 12.89 12.57
CA TYR A 59 -1.00 12.53 13.99
C TYR A 59 0.35 11.96 14.43
N ILE A 60 0.93 11.06 13.65
CA ILE A 60 2.15 10.33 14.04
C ILE A 60 3.35 11.27 14.21
N PRO A 61 3.66 12.19 13.28
CA PRO A 61 4.72 13.17 13.49
C PRO A 61 4.52 14.03 14.75
N TYR A 62 3.31 14.55 14.99
CA TYR A 62 3.03 15.36 16.18
C TYR A 62 3.19 14.57 17.48
N ILE A 63 2.67 13.34 17.55
CA ILE A 63 2.84 12.45 18.71
C ILE A 63 4.32 12.11 18.91
N ALA A 64 5.04 11.78 17.84
CA ALA A 64 6.47 11.46 17.90
C ALA A 64 7.30 12.64 18.43
N LYS A 65 7.05 13.86 17.93
CA LYS A 65 7.69 15.08 18.43
C LYS A 65 7.42 15.27 19.93
N ALA A 66 6.16 15.17 20.34
CA ALA A 66 5.79 15.31 21.74
C ALA A 66 6.47 14.26 22.63
N ILE A 67 6.58 13.00 22.19
CA ILE A 67 7.33 11.96 22.92
C ILE A 67 8.81 12.34 23.07
N LEU A 68 9.46 12.77 21.97
CA LEU A 68 10.88 13.11 21.99
C LEU A 68 11.19 14.33 22.87
N GLU A 69 10.28 15.30 22.90
CA GLU A 69 10.45 16.53 23.69
C GLU A 69 10.10 16.34 25.16
N GLN A 70 9.06 15.54 25.47
CA GLN A 70 8.44 15.52 26.80
C GLN A 70 8.55 14.18 27.53
N ARG A 71 8.86 13.07 26.84
CA ARG A 71 8.86 11.70 27.42
C ARG A 71 10.07 10.89 26.96
N SER A 72 11.27 11.37 27.30
CA SER A 72 12.54 10.73 26.95
C SER A 72 12.72 9.30 27.52
N THR A 73 11.90 8.89 28.49
CA THR A 73 11.87 7.52 29.01
C THR A 73 11.26 6.51 28.04
N LEU A 74 10.42 6.97 27.11
CA LEU A 74 9.86 6.12 26.05
C LEU A 74 10.89 5.91 24.94
N LYS A 75 11.20 4.64 24.66
CA LYS A 75 12.17 4.25 23.63
C LYS A 75 11.52 4.29 22.24
N LEU A 76 11.22 5.48 21.70
CA LEU A 76 10.68 5.62 20.35
C LEU A 76 11.71 5.14 19.31
N ARG A 77 11.37 4.06 18.59
CA ARG A 77 12.26 3.37 17.65
C ARG A 77 11.85 3.43 16.20
N GLY A 78 10.66 3.90 15.86
CA GLY A 78 10.29 4.02 14.45
C GLY A 78 8.87 4.49 14.20
N LEU A 79 8.69 5.10 13.02
CA LEU A 79 7.41 5.55 12.50
C LEU A 79 7.05 4.81 11.20
N LEU A 80 5.82 4.33 11.08
CA LEU A 80 5.31 3.60 9.91
C LEU A 80 3.98 4.22 9.44
N ILE A 81 4.01 4.97 8.34
CA ILE A 81 2.86 5.74 7.87
C ILE A 81 2.41 5.23 6.50
N GLY A 82 1.18 4.74 6.42
CA GLY A 82 0.56 4.23 5.19
C GLY A 82 -0.34 5.24 4.52
N ASN A 83 -0.19 5.45 3.21
CA ASN A 83 -1.05 6.32 2.41
C ASN A 83 -1.34 7.64 3.15
N GLY A 84 -0.29 8.26 3.67
CA GLY A 84 -0.41 9.36 4.62
C GLY A 84 -0.72 10.69 3.95
N TRP A 85 -1.63 11.45 4.54
CA TRP A 85 -1.81 12.87 4.21
C TRP A 85 -0.80 13.69 5.02
N ILE A 86 0.36 13.96 4.43
CA ILE A 86 1.55 14.53 5.12
C ILE A 86 1.93 15.91 4.59
N ASP A 87 1.56 16.24 3.36
CA ASP A 87 1.82 17.53 2.71
C ASP A 87 0.65 17.88 1.77
N PRO A 88 -0.25 18.83 2.11
CA PRO A 88 -1.48 19.06 1.40
C PRO A 88 -1.18 19.83 0.13
N ALA A 89 -0.22 20.77 0.18
CA ALA A 89 0.15 21.59 -0.95
C ALA A 89 0.65 20.72 -2.11
N THR A 90 1.47 19.71 -1.82
CA THR A 90 1.86 18.72 -2.84
C THR A 90 0.75 17.74 -3.16
N ALA A 91 -0.04 17.30 -2.17
CA ALA A 91 -1.16 16.38 -2.40
C ALA A 91 -2.20 16.96 -3.38
N TYR A 92 -2.67 18.20 -3.17
CA TYR A 92 -3.65 18.84 -4.04
C TYR A 92 -3.14 19.00 -5.48
N LYS A 93 -1.85 19.30 -5.65
CA LYS A 93 -1.20 19.41 -6.97
C LYS A 93 -1.11 18.06 -7.70
N SER A 94 -1.10 16.96 -6.96
CA SER A 94 -0.95 15.62 -7.53
C SER A 94 -2.25 15.04 -8.09
N TYR A 95 -3.43 15.46 -7.61
CA TYR A 95 -4.69 14.80 -7.94
C TYR A 95 -5.02 14.81 -9.43
N LEU A 96 -5.01 15.98 -10.07
CA LEU A 96 -5.35 16.09 -11.48
C LEU A 96 -4.38 15.31 -12.39
N PRO A 97 -3.04 15.48 -12.29
CA PRO A 97 -2.13 14.73 -13.14
C PRO A 97 -2.17 13.22 -12.86
N PHE A 98 -2.39 12.80 -11.60
CA PHE A 98 -2.60 11.40 -11.25
C PHE A 98 -3.88 10.84 -11.88
N ALA A 99 -5.00 11.57 -11.82
CA ALA A 99 -6.27 11.17 -12.41
C ALA A 99 -6.17 11.04 -13.94
N VAL A 100 -5.46 11.95 -14.60
CA VAL A 100 -5.19 11.87 -16.04
C VAL A 100 -4.33 10.66 -16.37
N ALA A 101 -3.24 10.42 -15.63
CA ALA A 101 -2.35 9.29 -15.86
C ALA A 101 -3.03 7.92 -15.67
N ASN A 102 -4.08 7.88 -14.84
CA ASN A 102 -4.88 6.67 -14.60
C ASN A 102 -6.17 6.61 -15.45
N ASN A 103 -6.31 7.46 -16.47
CA ASN A 103 -7.46 7.51 -17.38
C ASN A 103 -8.81 7.78 -16.69
N LEU A 104 -8.79 8.43 -15.53
CA LEU A 104 -10.00 8.85 -14.80
C LEU A 104 -10.49 10.22 -15.31
N VAL A 105 -9.58 11.04 -15.84
CA VAL A 105 -9.89 12.32 -16.47
C VAL A 105 -9.19 12.41 -17.82
N VAL A 106 -9.95 12.74 -18.87
CA VAL A 106 -9.37 12.97 -20.21
C VAL A 106 -8.76 14.37 -20.26
N LYS A 107 -7.47 14.46 -20.63
CA LYS A 107 -6.76 15.73 -20.78
C LYS A 107 -7.49 16.67 -21.75
N ASN A 108 -7.61 17.95 -21.40
CA ASN A 108 -8.33 18.99 -22.17
C ASN A 108 -9.84 18.72 -22.36
N SER A 109 -10.45 17.84 -21.56
CA SER A 109 -11.91 17.74 -21.47
C SER A 109 -12.49 18.89 -20.64
N ALA A 110 -13.80 19.13 -20.75
CA ALA A 110 -14.48 20.10 -19.88
C ALA A 110 -14.33 19.78 -18.38
N LEU A 111 -14.23 18.48 -18.01
CA LEU A 111 -13.95 18.07 -16.63
C LEU A 111 -12.52 18.44 -16.22
N TYR A 112 -11.53 18.18 -17.09
CA TYR A 112 -10.14 18.58 -16.85
C TYR A 112 -10.02 20.09 -16.62
N ASP A 113 -10.64 20.90 -17.46
CA ASP A 113 -10.56 22.36 -17.35
C ASP A 113 -11.19 22.87 -16.05
N ARG A 114 -12.34 22.30 -15.64
CA ARG A 114 -12.99 22.63 -14.35
C ARG A 114 -12.09 22.29 -13.16
N ILE A 115 -11.53 21.09 -13.12
CA ILE A 115 -10.62 20.67 -12.03
C ILE A 115 -9.37 21.55 -12.01
N ASN A 116 -8.79 21.84 -13.17
CA ASN A 116 -7.58 22.67 -13.28
C ASN A 116 -7.82 24.11 -12.77
N ILE A 117 -9.02 24.67 -12.99
CA ILE A 117 -9.39 25.98 -12.42
C ILE A 117 -9.48 25.88 -10.88
N GLN A 118 -10.11 24.84 -10.35
CA GLN A 118 -10.22 24.64 -8.90
C GLN A 118 -8.85 24.43 -8.23
N VAL A 119 -7.96 23.64 -8.84
CA VAL A 119 -6.59 23.45 -8.34
C VAL A 119 -5.85 24.79 -8.28
N LYS A 120 -5.91 25.61 -9.33
CA LYS A 120 -5.30 26.95 -9.32
C LYS A 120 -5.88 27.87 -8.25
N GLN A 121 -7.19 27.81 -8.01
CA GLN A 121 -7.83 28.57 -6.93
C GLN A 121 -7.35 28.09 -5.57
N CYS A 122 -7.29 26.78 -5.35
CA CYS A 122 -6.74 26.18 -4.13
C CYS A 122 -5.29 26.62 -3.90
N GLU A 123 -4.43 26.56 -4.91
CA GLU A 123 -3.05 27.03 -4.81
C GLU A 123 -2.95 28.51 -4.43
N GLN A 124 -3.81 29.36 -5.00
CA GLN A 124 -3.85 30.78 -4.66
C GLN A 124 -4.28 31.01 -3.21
N VAL A 125 -5.26 30.27 -2.72
CA VAL A 125 -5.71 30.35 -1.33
C VAL A 125 -4.61 29.86 -0.39
N LEU A 126 -4.03 28.70 -0.67
CA LEU A 126 -2.90 28.15 0.08
C LEU A 126 -1.69 29.09 0.07
N SER A 127 -1.43 29.84 -1.00
CA SER A 127 -0.34 30.83 -1.01
C SER A 127 -0.62 32.10 -0.19
N LYS A 128 -1.89 32.38 0.13
CA LYS A 128 -2.34 33.62 0.80
C LYS A 128 -2.72 33.41 2.28
N GLN A 129 -3.25 32.23 2.61
CA GLN A 129 -3.72 31.87 3.95
C GLN A 129 -2.64 31.22 4.84
N VAL A 130 -1.39 31.19 4.40
CA VAL A 130 -0.23 30.81 5.22
C VAL A 130 0.06 31.96 6.20
N HIS A 131 -0.83 32.10 7.20
CA HIS A 131 -0.56 32.68 8.51
C HIS A 131 0.00 31.63 9.48
N VAL A 132 0.02 30.37 9.09
CA VAL A 132 1.00 29.41 9.59
C VAL A 132 2.31 29.82 8.92
N SER A 133 3.36 30.13 9.67
CA SER A 133 4.65 30.52 9.09
C SER A 133 5.10 29.51 8.02
N GLU A 134 6.08 29.86 7.18
CA GLU A 134 6.83 28.89 6.34
C GLU A 134 7.39 27.68 7.12
N GLU A 135 7.11 27.58 8.42
CA GLU A 135 7.61 26.67 9.43
C GLU A 135 6.57 25.64 9.92
N ALA A 136 5.47 25.29 9.20
CA ALA A 136 4.36 24.57 9.86
C ALA A 136 3.69 23.34 9.20
N PHE A 137 4.18 22.78 8.10
CA PHE A 137 3.63 21.47 7.64
C PHE A 137 4.66 20.41 7.24
N TYR A 138 5.81 20.82 6.71
CA TYR A 138 7.00 19.96 6.61
C TYR A 138 7.86 19.81 7.88
N PRO A 139 7.81 20.72 8.89
CA PRO A 139 8.88 20.84 9.87
C PRO A 139 8.92 19.64 10.81
N ILE A 140 7.80 18.99 11.17
CA ILE A 140 7.84 17.98 12.23
C ILE A 140 8.41 16.66 11.73
N LEU A 141 7.96 16.17 10.56
CA LEU A 141 8.58 14.99 9.97
C LEU A 141 10.05 15.25 9.64
N TRP A 142 10.35 16.45 9.12
CA TRP A 142 11.71 16.92 8.90
C TRP A 142 12.53 16.98 10.20
N GLU A 143 11.98 17.57 11.26
CA GLU A 143 12.57 17.69 12.59
C GLU A 143 12.85 16.31 13.14
N ILE A 144 11.94 15.34 13.01
CA ILE A 144 12.19 13.97 13.46
C ILE A 144 13.34 13.34 12.65
N LEU A 145 13.36 13.55 11.33
CA LEU A 145 14.45 13.08 10.46
C LEU A 145 15.80 13.73 10.81
N MET A 146 15.80 14.96 11.32
CA MET A 146 16.98 15.76 11.68
C MET A 146 17.41 15.61 13.17
N ASN A 147 16.46 15.47 14.10
CA ASN A 147 16.67 15.50 15.56
C ASN A 147 17.32 14.23 16.08
N GLY A 148 17.29 13.14 15.31
CA GLY A 148 18.19 11.99 15.51
C GLY A 148 19.69 12.35 15.45
N ALA A 149 20.05 13.55 14.97
CA ALA A 149 21.44 14.03 14.97
C ALA A 149 21.72 15.11 16.05
N MET A 150 20.71 15.80 16.58
CA MET A 150 20.89 17.02 17.37
C MET A 150 20.85 16.81 18.90
N ASN A 151 20.12 15.79 19.39
CA ASN A 151 19.81 15.64 20.82
C ASN A 151 20.32 14.31 21.45
N ASN A 152 21.35 13.67 20.89
CA ASN A 152 21.85 12.34 21.31
C ASN A 152 20.79 11.21 21.25
N HIS A 153 19.66 11.43 20.60
CA HIS A 153 18.71 10.35 20.29
C HIS A 153 19.23 9.52 19.12
N HIS A 154 18.91 8.23 19.10
CA HIS A 154 19.16 7.39 17.94
C HIS A 154 18.37 7.93 16.74
N GLN A 155 18.93 7.88 15.52
CA GLN A 155 18.16 8.21 14.32
C GLN A 155 16.92 7.32 14.24
N ILE A 156 15.74 7.94 14.18
CA ILE A 156 14.47 7.22 14.12
C ILE A 156 14.23 6.81 12.66
N PRO A 157 14.19 5.51 12.36
CA PRO A 157 13.78 5.02 11.05
C PRO A 157 12.32 5.36 10.78
N ILE A 158 12.05 5.79 9.55
CA ILE A 158 10.70 6.11 9.08
C ILE A 158 10.42 5.28 7.84
N ILE A 159 9.31 4.56 7.82
CA ILE A 159 8.75 3.99 6.59
C ILE A 159 7.51 4.78 6.21
N LEU A 160 7.55 5.35 5.01
CA LEU A 160 6.36 5.78 4.30
C LEU A 160 5.99 4.70 3.28
N TYR A 161 4.73 4.31 3.20
CA TYR A 161 4.30 3.37 2.17
C TYR A 161 2.98 3.80 1.55
N SER A 162 2.81 3.54 0.25
CA SER A 162 1.60 3.94 -0.48
C SER A 162 1.11 2.80 -1.37
N GLY A 163 -0.20 2.56 -1.36
CA GLY A 163 -0.86 1.74 -2.39
C GLY A 163 -0.93 2.47 -3.73
N LYS A 164 -0.49 1.79 -4.81
CA LYS A 164 -0.41 2.37 -6.16
C LYS A 164 -1.74 2.93 -6.70
N TYR A 165 -2.88 2.37 -6.29
CA TYR A 165 -4.21 2.75 -6.76
C TYR A 165 -4.95 3.72 -5.85
N ASP A 166 -4.32 4.15 -4.75
CA ASP A 166 -4.94 5.17 -3.92
C ASP A 166 -4.99 6.52 -4.64
N MET A 167 -6.15 7.17 -4.61
CA MET A 167 -6.38 8.49 -5.17
C MET A 167 -6.25 9.57 -4.09
N ILE A 168 -6.85 9.35 -2.91
CA ILE A 168 -6.96 10.39 -1.87
C ILE A 168 -5.60 10.73 -1.26
N CYS A 169 -4.74 9.74 -1.05
CA CYS A 169 -3.36 9.93 -0.61
C CYS A 169 -2.43 9.25 -1.62
N ASN A 170 -2.57 9.67 -2.88
CA ASN A 170 -1.88 9.02 -3.98
C ASN A 170 -0.36 9.09 -3.84
N HIS A 171 0.30 8.07 -4.37
CA HIS A 171 1.73 7.90 -4.26
C HIS A 171 2.55 9.02 -4.96
N TRP A 172 1.97 9.75 -5.92
CA TRP A 172 2.68 10.86 -6.57
C TRP A 172 2.88 12.02 -5.61
N ALA A 173 1.91 12.28 -4.73
CA ALA A 173 2.05 13.26 -3.66
C ALA A 173 3.21 12.90 -2.71
N THR A 174 3.21 11.65 -2.22
CA THR A 174 4.26 11.17 -1.30
C THR A 174 5.64 11.22 -1.95
N GLU A 175 5.76 10.77 -3.20
CA GLU A 175 7.04 10.80 -3.93
C GLU A 175 7.53 12.23 -4.17
N ALA A 176 6.65 13.14 -4.62
CA ALA A 176 7.02 14.54 -4.84
C ALA A 176 7.39 15.26 -3.54
N MET A 177 6.69 14.97 -2.44
CA MET A 177 7.03 15.48 -1.11
C MET A 177 8.43 15.03 -0.70
N ILE A 178 8.75 13.72 -0.84
CA ILE A 178 10.07 13.21 -0.48
C ILE A 178 11.15 13.82 -1.39
N ASP A 179 10.90 13.89 -2.69
CA ASP A 179 11.85 14.43 -3.67
C ASP A 179 12.14 15.93 -3.44
N GLY A 180 11.19 16.70 -2.89
CA GLY A 180 11.38 18.10 -2.48
C GLY A 180 11.97 18.28 -1.08
N MET A 181 11.88 17.27 -0.21
CA MET A 181 12.31 17.35 1.18
C MET A 181 13.84 17.27 1.30
N THR A 182 14.43 18.17 2.10
CA THR A 182 15.87 18.19 2.40
C THR A 182 16.12 17.81 3.84
N TRP A 183 16.73 16.67 4.12
CA TRP A 183 17.11 16.26 5.48
C TRP A 183 18.56 15.78 5.48
N ASN A 184 19.25 15.79 6.62
CA ASN A 184 20.63 15.34 6.77
C ASN A 184 21.55 15.80 5.61
N GLY A 185 21.44 17.09 5.26
CA GLY A 185 22.30 17.79 4.30
C GLY A 185 22.06 17.53 2.81
N ARG A 186 21.02 16.79 2.39
CA ARG A 186 20.70 16.58 0.96
C ARG A 186 19.20 16.45 0.68
N THR A 187 18.79 16.73 -0.54
CA THR A 187 17.39 16.74 -1.00
C THR A 187 16.99 15.41 -1.62
N GLY A 188 15.78 14.93 -1.32
CA GLY A 188 15.28 13.66 -1.85
C GLY A 188 16.14 12.48 -1.47
N PHE A 189 16.12 11.43 -2.27
CA PHE A 189 16.94 10.23 -2.03
C PHE A 189 18.37 10.37 -2.60
N ASP A 190 18.97 11.55 -2.51
CA ASP A 190 20.36 11.81 -2.92
C ASP A 190 21.36 11.18 -1.93
N PHE A 191 22.32 10.39 -2.45
CA PHE A 191 23.44 9.82 -1.69
C PHE A 191 24.69 10.71 -1.71
N GLY A 192 24.68 11.78 -2.50
CA GLY A 192 25.82 12.64 -2.78
C GLY A 192 26.54 12.24 -4.07
N ASN A 193 27.45 13.11 -4.52
CA ASN A 193 28.30 12.89 -5.70
C ASN A 193 27.50 12.63 -7.00
N GLY A 194 26.30 13.20 -7.11
CA GLY A 194 25.43 13.03 -8.28
C GLY A 194 24.74 11.66 -8.36
N THR A 195 24.71 10.90 -7.27
CA THR A 195 24.08 9.58 -7.21
C THR A 195 22.84 9.58 -6.33
N PHE A 196 21.80 8.89 -6.79
CA PHE A 196 20.54 8.76 -6.08
C PHE A 196 20.31 7.30 -5.69
N SER A 197 19.67 7.07 -4.54
CA SER A 197 19.21 5.73 -4.14
C SER A 197 18.38 5.12 -5.27
N PRO A 198 18.64 3.88 -5.71
CA PRO A 198 17.84 3.26 -6.76
C PRO A 198 16.42 2.93 -6.27
N LYS A 199 15.43 3.02 -7.16
CA LYS A 199 14.13 2.38 -6.93
C LYS A 199 14.30 0.89 -7.23
N GLU A 200 14.33 0.06 -6.20
CA GLU A 200 14.53 -1.38 -6.33
C GLU A 200 13.19 -2.12 -6.36
N LEU A 201 13.16 -3.27 -7.03
CA LEU A 201 11.99 -4.14 -7.03
C LEU A 201 11.88 -4.82 -5.66
N TRP A 202 10.75 -4.59 -4.98
CA TRP A 202 10.47 -5.24 -3.70
C TRP A 202 9.76 -6.57 -3.93
N ILE A 203 10.41 -7.66 -3.52
CA ILE A 203 9.91 -9.03 -3.66
C ILE A 203 9.45 -9.56 -2.31
N VAL A 204 8.24 -10.13 -2.27
CA VAL A 204 7.71 -10.83 -1.10
C VAL A 204 7.22 -12.20 -1.52
N ASP A 205 7.67 -13.25 -0.83
CA ASP A 205 7.32 -14.64 -1.10
C ASP A 205 7.51 -15.04 -2.60
N GLY A 206 8.54 -14.48 -3.25
CA GLY A 206 8.88 -14.73 -4.66
C GLY A 206 8.10 -13.90 -5.69
N GLU A 207 7.17 -13.04 -5.25
CA GLU A 207 6.37 -12.18 -6.13
C GLU A 207 6.81 -10.70 -6.05
N SER A 208 6.68 -10.00 -7.18
CA SER A 208 6.80 -8.53 -7.23
C SER A 208 5.70 -7.86 -6.42
N ALA A 209 6.04 -7.41 -5.21
CA ALA A 209 5.14 -6.76 -4.27
C ALA A 209 5.08 -5.24 -4.47
N GLY A 210 6.12 -4.63 -5.04
CA GLY A 210 6.20 -3.19 -5.16
C GLY A 210 7.57 -2.67 -5.56
N LEU A 211 7.80 -1.39 -5.28
CA LEU A 211 9.13 -0.77 -5.32
C LEU A 211 9.54 -0.33 -3.92
N ILE A 212 10.82 -0.43 -3.61
CA ILE A 212 11.40 0.05 -2.34
C ILE A 212 12.59 0.96 -2.63
N ARG A 213 12.76 1.98 -1.77
CA ARG A 213 13.87 2.93 -1.85
C ARG A 213 14.18 3.47 -0.46
N SER A 214 15.46 3.58 -0.11
CA SER A 214 15.87 4.04 1.22
C SER A 214 17.05 5.02 1.16
N ALA A 215 17.06 6.03 2.04
CA ALA A 215 18.22 6.87 2.32
C ALA A 215 18.14 7.49 3.71
N ARG A 216 19.29 7.52 4.41
CA ARG A 216 19.60 8.35 5.60
C ARG A 216 18.73 8.16 6.85
N ASN A 217 17.73 7.27 6.81
CA ASN A 217 16.76 6.83 7.84
C ASN A 217 15.32 6.76 7.31
N LEU A 218 15.06 7.31 6.12
CA LEU A 218 13.76 7.21 5.45
C LEU A 218 13.76 6.05 4.45
N THR A 219 12.72 5.25 4.49
CA THR A 219 12.39 4.22 3.49
C THR A 219 11.01 4.51 2.92
N TYR A 220 10.88 4.39 1.61
CA TYR A 220 9.61 4.50 0.90
C TYR A 220 9.30 3.20 0.16
N ILE A 221 8.06 2.73 0.29
CA ILE A 221 7.57 1.50 -0.36
C ILE A 221 6.30 1.79 -1.15
N LEU A 222 6.33 1.56 -2.46
CA LEU A 222 5.16 1.62 -3.34
C LEU A 222 4.59 0.21 -3.52
N PHE A 223 3.42 -0.07 -2.94
CA PHE A 223 2.75 -1.35 -3.08
C PHE A 223 2.04 -1.46 -4.42
N TYR A 224 2.37 -2.50 -5.19
CA TYR A 224 1.64 -2.82 -6.40
C TYR A 224 0.25 -3.36 -6.07
N SER A 225 -0.71 -2.95 -6.89
CA SER A 225 -2.10 -3.40 -6.85
C SER A 225 -2.86 -3.12 -5.54
N ALA A 226 -2.38 -2.21 -4.70
CA ALA A 226 -3.01 -1.86 -3.44
C ALA A 226 -3.71 -0.48 -3.51
N SER A 227 -4.79 -0.35 -2.74
CA SER A 227 -5.58 0.88 -2.56
C SER A 227 -5.12 1.64 -1.31
N HIS A 228 -6.00 2.48 -0.73
CA HIS A 228 -5.72 3.25 0.48
C HIS A 228 -5.37 2.38 1.69
N MET A 229 -6.16 1.33 1.95
CA MET A 229 -5.92 0.40 3.07
C MET A 229 -5.04 -0.77 2.61
N VAL A 230 -3.74 -0.53 2.49
CA VAL A 230 -2.79 -1.55 2.00
C VAL A 230 -2.84 -2.86 2.79
N PRO A 231 -2.88 -2.87 4.14
CA PRO A 231 -2.98 -4.11 4.91
C PRO A 231 -4.27 -4.89 4.66
N TYR A 232 -5.36 -4.21 4.29
CA TYR A 232 -6.60 -4.86 3.88
C TYR A 232 -6.44 -5.56 2.52
N ASN A 233 -5.77 -4.93 1.56
CA ASN A 233 -5.53 -5.55 0.24
C ASN A 233 -4.50 -6.69 0.31
N TYR A 234 -3.42 -6.52 1.07
CA TYR A 234 -2.28 -7.45 1.11
C TYR A 234 -1.70 -7.64 2.52
N ALA A 235 -2.47 -8.25 3.42
CA ALA A 235 -2.05 -8.52 4.79
C ALA A 235 -0.67 -9.20 4.91
N ARG A 236 -0.37 -10.19 4.07
CA ARG A 236 0.93 -10.90 4.09
C ARG A 236 2.10 -9.98 3.73
N ARG A 237 1.95 -9.13 2.71
CA ARG A 237 2.99 -8.19 2.28
C ARG A 237 3.21 -7.11 3.34
N SER A 238 2.14 -6.61 3.94
CA SER A 238 2.21 -5.65 5.03
C SER A 238 2.85 -6.23 6.29
N LEU A 239 2.61 -7.50 6.61
CA LEU A 239 3.27 -8.18 7.72
C LEU A 239 4.78 -8.32 7.49
N VAL A 240 5.20 -8.68 6.27
CA VAL A 240 6.63 -8.76 5.92
C VAL A 240 7.30 -7.39 6.03
N MET A 241 6.66 -6.34 5.51
CA MET A 241 7.14 -4.95 5.70
C MET A 241 7.28 -4.61 7.18
N LEU A 242 6.27 -4.90 8.01
CA LEU A 242 6.32 -4.62 9.44
C LEU A 242 7.48 -5.37 10.10
N HIS A 243 7.66 -6.66 9.83
CA HIS A 243 8.74 -7.46 10.43
C HIS A 243 10.13 -6.94 10.02
N GLN A 244 10.30 -6.57 8.74
CA GLN A 244 11.54 -5.94 8.26
C GLN A 244 11.80 -4.62 8.99
N PHE A 245 10.75 -3.84 9.25
CA PHE A 245 10.86 -2.54 9.90
C PHE A 245 11.31 -2.63 11.36
N ILE A 246 10.69 -3.52 12.14
CA ILE A 246 10.99 -3.70 13.56
C ILE A 246 12.22 -4.59 13.79
N GLN A 247 12.96 -4.92 12.71
CA GLN A 247 14.18 -5.73 12.74
C GLN A 247 14.00 -7.04 13.51
N LEU A 248 12.80 -7.62 13.48
CA LEU A 248 12.64 -8.99 13.95
C LEU A 248 13.39 -9.88 12.97
N ASP A 249 14.48 -10.47 13.43
CA ASP A 249 15.19 -11.52 12.72
C ASP A 249 14.14 -12.50 12.18
N LEU A 250 14.00 -12.56 10.85
CA LEU A 250 13.12 -13.48 10.14
C LEU A 250 13.70 -14.90 10.24
N ILE A 251 14.06 -15.35 11.45
CA ILE A 251 14.30 -16.75 11.74
C ILE A 251 12.92 -17.40 11.72
N SER A 252 12.63 -18.06 10.60
CA SER A 252 11.61 -19.11 10.45
C SER A 252 10.13 -18.70 10.50
N PHE A 253 9.66 -18.00 9.45
CA PHE A 253 8.51 -18.60 8.77
C PHE A 253 9.09 -19.70 7.88
N PRO A 254 8.75 -20.98 8.08
CA PRO A 254 9.22 -22.02 7.19
C PRO A 254 8.76 -21.63 5.79
N ASP A 255 9.74 -21.32 4.96
CA ASP A 255 9.59 -21.19 3.55
C ASP A 255 8.93 -22.49 3.05
N THR A 256 7.62 -22.44 2.84
CA THR A 256 6.87 -23.59 2.31
C THR A 256 7.32 -23.95 0.88
N THR A 257 8.25 -23.20 0.28
CA THR A 257 8.82 -23.53 -1.03
C THR A 257 10.09 -24.39 -0.95
N THR A 258 10.74 -24.55 0.20
CA THR A 258 11.99 -25.35 0.30
C THR A 258 11.83 -26.76 0.87
N ARG A 259 10.65 -27.14 1.40
CA ARG A 259 10.40 -28.54 1.88
C ARG A 259 9.62 -29.45 0.92
N LYS A 260 9.23 -28.97 -0.27
CA LYS A 260 8.57 -29.82 -1.29
C LYS A 260 9.42 -30.11 -2.53
N ASN A 261 10.46 -29.33 -2.81
CA ASN A 261 11.15 -29.43 -4.10
C ASN A 261 12.20 -30.55 -4.22
N THR A 262 12.60 -31.21 -3.13
CA THR A 262 13.56 -32.33 -3.18
C THR A 262 12.93 -33.73 -3.17
N GLU A 263 11.72 -33.91 -2.63
CA GLU A 263 11.01 -35.20 -2.66
C GLU A 263 9.89 -35.27 -3.72
N GLU A 264 9.28 -34.15 -4.08
CA GLU A 264 8.15 -34.13 -5.03
C GLU A 264 8.64 -34.11 -6.48
N SER A 265 9.82 -33.56 -6.77
CA SER A 265 10.44 -33.57 -8.12
C SER A 265 10.82 -34.99 -8.59
N THR A 266 11.36 -35.82 -7.69
CA THR A 266 11.74 -37.21 -7.99
C THR A 266 10.54 -38.18 -8.00
N ARG A 267 9.50 -37.89 -7.21
CA ARG A 267 8.24 -38.66 -7.22
C ARG A 267 7.36 -38.30 -8.42
N SER A 268 7.27 -37.02 -8.79
CA SER A 268 6.49 -36.53 -9.94
C SER A 268 7.06 -37.00 -11.27
N THR A 269 8.38 -36.95 -11.49
CA THR A 269 9.00 -37.49 -12.71
C THR A 269 8.77 -39.00 -12.86
N ARG A 270 8.79 -39.78 -11.76
CA ARG A 270 8.46 -41.21 -11.79
C ARG A 270 6.97 -41.48 -12.06
N HIS A 271 6.06 -40.69 -11.50
CA HIS A 271 4.62 -40.85 -11.75
C HIS A 271 4.23 -40.40 -13.16
N VAL A 272 4.80 -39.31 -13.67
CA VAL A 272 4.58 -38.84 -15.04
C VAL A 272 5.16 -39.84 -16.05
N ALA A 273 6.36 -40.39 -15.82
CA ALA A 273 6.91 -41.45 -16.66
C ALA A 273 6.07 -42.73 -16.64
N PHE A 274 5.53 -43.11 -15.48
CA PHE A 274 4.65 -44.28 -15.34
C PHE A 274 3.28 -44.07 -16.01
N ILE A 275 2.70 -42.86 -15.90
CA ILE A 275 1.46 -42.49 -16.58
C ILE A 275 1.68 -42.45 -18.10
N ILE A 276 2.78 -41.87 -18.58
CA ILE A 276 3.13 -41.87 -20.01
C ILE A 276 3.29 -43.30 -20.52
N LEU A 277 3.96 -44.18 -19.76
CA LEU A 277 4.11 -45.59 -20.12
C LEU A 277 2.76 -46.32 -20.20
N ILE A 278 1.87 -46.11 -19.21
CA ILE A 278 0.52 -46.69 -19.24
C ILE A 278 -0.29 -46.15 -20.43
N VAL A 279 -0.23 -44.84 -20.70
CA VAL A 279 -0.92 -44.23 -21.85
C VAL A 279 -0.38 -44.80 -23.17
N ILE A 280 0.92 -44.99 -23.30
CA ILE A 280 1.53 -45.63 -24.49
C ILE A 280 1.04 -47.09 -24.62
N ILE A 281 1.04 -47.87 -23.53
CA ILE A 281 0.54 -49.26 -23.54
C ILE A 281 -0.94 -49.31 -23.92
N VAL A 282 -1.76 -48.41 -23.38
CA VAL A 282 -3.20 -48.32 -23.71
C VAL A 282 -3.40 -47.89 -25.16
N ILE A 283 -2.61 -46.95 -25.68
CA ILE A 283 -2.66 -46.54 -27.11
C ILE A 283 -2.22 -47.70 -28.01
N LEU A 284 -1.17 -48.44 -27.66
CA LEU A 284 -0.72 -49.61 -28.42
C LEU A 284 -1.75 -50.75 -28.38
N ALA A 285 -2.38 -50.98 -27.22
CA ALA A 285 -3.46 -51.96 -27.09
C ALA A 285 -4.71 -51.53 -27.88
N LEU A 286 -5.08 -50.25 -27.83
CA LEU A 286 -6.22 -49.71 -28.59
C LEU A 286 -5.94 -49.68 -30.09
N THR A 287 -4.74 -49.32 -30.54
CA THR A 287 -4.37 -49.38 -31.96
C THR A 287 -4.25 -50.81 -32.46
N GLY A 288 -3.80 -51.75 -31.63
CA GLY A 288 -3.86 -53.18 -31.88
C GLY A 288 -5.29 -53.70 -31.99
N LEU A 289 -6.18 -53.30 -31.07
CA LEU A 289 -7.61 -53.63 -31.12
C LEU A 289 -8.29 -53.00 -32.34
N ILE A 290 -8.02 -51.74 -32.64
CA ILE A 290 -8.56 -51.03 -33.81
C ILE A 290 -8.06 -51.72 -35.08
N ARG A 291 -6.79 -52.10 -35.20
CA ARG A 291 -6.32 -52.89 -36.35
C ARG A 291 -7.00 -54.27 -36.43
N PHE A 292 -7.23 -54.93 -35.30
CA PHE A 292 -7.95 -56.21 -35.25
C PHE A 292 -9.43 -56.09 -35.66
N PHE A 293 -10.11 -55.00 -35.26
CA PHE A 293 -11.51 -54.76 -35.58
C PHE A 293 -11.72 -54.09 -36.96
N VAL A 294 -10.79 -53.28 -37.44
CA VAL A 294 -10.79 -52.67 -38.79
C VAL A 294 -10.44 -53.72 -39.85
N HIS A 295 -9.62 -54.74 -39.54
CA HIS A 295 -9.43 -55.88 -40.45
C HIS A 295 -10.67 -56.80 -40.51
N LYS A 296 -11.66 -56.62 -39.64
CA LYS A 296 -12.91 -57.39 -39.60
C LYS A 296 -14.18 -56.58 -39.90
N ARG A 297 -14.09 -55.30 -40.27
CA ARG A 297 -15.27 -54.49 -40.66
C ARG A 297 -15.02 -53.63 -41.90
N ASP A 298 -15.95 -53.78 -42.83
CA ASP A 298 -16.19 -53.05 -44.08
C ASP A 298 -15.76 -51.56 -44.07
N PRO A 299 -15.01 -51.03 -45.07
CA PRO A 299 -14.33 -49.73 -45.01
C PRO A 299 -15.19 -48.45 -45.09
N THR A 300 -16.51 -48.50 -45.00
CA THR A 300 -17.35 -47.42 -45.55
C THR A 300 -18.07 -46.48 -44.57
N ARG A 301 -17.77 -46.46 -43.24
CA ARG A 301 -18.43 -45.49 -42.33
C ARG A 301 -17.55 -44.98 -41.16
N LEU A 302 -17.20 -43.69 -41.18
CA LEU A 302 -16.64 -42.91 -40.06
C LEU A 302 -17.35 -41.53 -39.97
N PRO A 303 -17.82 -41.06 -38.79
CA PRO A 303 -18.41 -39.72 -38.62
C PRO A 303 -17.36 -38.63 -38.30
N THR A 304 -17.65 -37.38 -38.68
CA THR A 304 -16.73 -36.23 -38.76
C THR A 304 -16.58 -35.36 -37.48
N PRO A 305 -15.52 -34.53 -37.37
CA PRO A 305 -15.03 -33.89 -36.11
C PRO A 305 -15.85 -32.72 -35.54
N LEU A 306 -17.06 -32.45 -36.02
CA LEU A 306 -17.81 -31.22 -35.68
C LEU A 306 -18.52 -31.27 -34.32
N SER A 307 -18.70 -32.44 -33.70
CA SER A 307 -19.44 -32.58 -32.45
C SER A 307 -18.63 -32.18 -31.20
N ILE A 308 -17.29 -32.23 -31.27
CA ILE A 308 -16.39 -31.96 -30.13
C ILE A 308 -16.18 -30.45 -29.91
N PHE A 309 -16.19 -29.64 -30.98
CA PHE A 309 -15.97 -28.19 -30.89
C PHE A 309 -17.14 -27.40 -30.28
N ARG A 310 -18.36 -27.94 -30.25
CA ARG A 310 -19.52 -27.25 -29.66
C ARG A 310 -19.50 -27.18 -28.14
N VAL A 311 -18.86 -28.15 -27.47
CA VAL A 311 -18.82 -28.22 -25.99
C VAL A 311 -17.84 -27.19 -25.41
N LEU A 312 -16.70 -26.95 -26.05
CA LEU A 312 -15.68 -25.99 -25.62
C LEU A 312 -16.12 -24.52 -25.73
N ARG A 313 -17.00 -24.19 -26.69
CA ARG A 313 -17.47 -22.81 -26.92
C ARG A 313 -18.45 -22.29 -25.85
N SER A 314 -19.05 -23.18 -25.05
CA SER A 314 -20.03 -22.82 -24.02
C SER A 314 -19.39 -22.37 -22.70
N LYS A 315 -18.18 -22.85 -22.39
CA LYS A 315 -17.48 -22.54 -21.13
C LYS A 315 -16.67 -21.23 -21.15
N ILE A 316 -16.27 -20.75 -22.33
CA ILE A 316 -15.53 -19.49 -22.48
C ILE A 316 -16.44 -18.25 -22.31
N ARG A 317 -17.75 -18.39 -22.60
CA ARG A 317 -18.71 -17.28 -22.54
C ARG A 317 -19.08 -16.81 -21.12
N ASN A 318 -18.81 -17.61 -20.09
CA ASN A 318 -19.12 -17.26 -18.69
C ASN A 318 -18.05 -16.40 -18.01
N VAL A 319 -16.84 -16.30 -18.57
CA VAL A 319 -15.76 -15.48 -17.99
C VAL A 319 -15.88 -14.02 -18.45
N GLU A 320 -16.36 -13.77 -19.67
CA GLU A 320 -16.56 -12.40 -20.20
C GLU A 320 -17.73 -11.66 -19.52
N GLN A 321 -18.78 -12.35 -19.08
CA GLN A 321 -19.93 -11.69 -18.43
C GLN A 321 -19.64 -11.14 -17.03
N GLN A 322 -18.66 -11.69 -16.30
CA GLN A 322 -18.31 -11.18 -14.97
C GLN A 322 -17.45 -9.91 -15.01
N GLN A 323 -16.70 -9.67 -16.10
CA GLN A 323 -15.94 -8.42 -16.27
C GLN A 323 -16.83 -7.23 -16.67
N TRP A 324 -17.95 -7.46 -17.37
CA TRP A 324 -18.86 -6.40 -17.79
C TRP A 324 -19.74 -5.83 -16.66
N ALA A 325 -20.06 -6.63 -15.63
CA ALA A 325 -20.90 -6.19 -14.50
C ALA A 325 -20.21 -5.22 -13.53
N MET A 326 -18.88 -5.07 -13.62
CA MET A 326 -18.12 -4.07 -12.87
C MET A 326 -18.04 -2.73 -13.64
N TYR A 327 -18.01 -2.79 -14.97
CA TYR A 327 -17.93 -1.60 -15.84
C TYR A 327 -19.24 -0.80 -15.90
N SER A 328 -20.39 -1.48 -15.80
CA SER A 328 -21.72 -0.85 -15.86
C SER A 328 -22.13 -0.08 -14.60
N ARG A 329 -21.45 -0.26 -13.46
CA ARG A 329 -21.74 0.50 -12.21
C ARG A 329 -21.06 1.86 -12.14
N LEU A 330 -20.09 2.13 -13.01
CA LEU A 330 -19.39 3.41 -13.08
C LEU A 330 -20.00 4.37 -14.11
N ASN A 331 -21.00 3.92 -14.88
CA ASN A 331 -21.54 4.65 -16.02
C ASN A 331 -23.01 5.05 -15.86
N ASP A 332 -23.60 4.88 -14.67
CA ASP A 332 -24.91 5.46 -14.37
C ASP A 332 -24.72 6.94 -13.98
N SER A 333 -24.74 7.76 -15.02
CA SER A 333 -24.85 9.21 -14.97
C SER A 333 -26.17 9.61 -14.29
N ASN A 334 -26.11 9.93 -12.99
CA ASN A 334 -26.97 10.87 -12.26
C ASN A 334 -26.55 10.93 -10.77
N VAL A 335 -25.28 11.19 -10.50
CA VAL A 335 -24.87 11.65 -9.17
C VAL A 335 -24.80 13.17 -9.24
N ASP A 336 -25.82 13.81 -8.66
CA ASP A 336 -25.79 15.23 -8.33
C ASP A 336 -24.53 15.48 -7.46
N LEU A 337 -23.59 16.24 -8.00
CA LEU A 337 -22.38 16.68 -7.29
C LEU A 337 -22.58 18.05 -6.61
N ASP A 338 -23.82 18.51 -6.50
CA ASP A 338 -24.18 19.68 -5.71
C ASP A 338 -24.46 19.22 -4.27
N VAL A 339 -23.41 19.28 -3.45
CA VAL A 339 -23.34 19.56 -2.00
C VAL A 339 -22.06 18.88 -1.51
N VAL A 340 -20.92 19.50 -1.81
CA VAL A 340 -19.73 19.39 -0.97
C VAL A 340 -19.56 20.77 -0.39
N ASP A 341 -20.24 21.01 0.74
CA ASP A 341 -20.11 22.24 1.50
C ASP A 341 -18.65 22.41 1.92
N SER A 342 -18.08 23.55 1.54
CA SER A 342 -16.71 23.95 1.84
C SER A 342 -16.48 24.35 3.30
N GLU A 343 -17.36 23.94 4.22
CA GLU A 343 -17.33 24.34 5.64
C GLU A 343 -17.13 23.16 6.62
N THR A 344 -16.96 21.92 6.15
CA THR A 344 -16.72 20.76 7.05
C THR A 344 -15.26 20.32 7.16
N PHE A 345 -14.33 21.07 6.57
CA PHE A 345 -12.89 20.81 6.69
C PHE A 345 -12.14 22.14 6.86
N VAL A 346 -12.27 22.71 8.04
CA VAL A 346 -11.33 23.69 8.61
C VAL A 346 -10.85 23.11 9.93
#